data_AF-Q7REF2-F1
#
_entry.id   AF-Q7REF2-F1
#
_cell.length_a   1.000
_cell.length_b   1.000
_cell.length_c   1.000
_cell.angle_alpha   90.00
_cell.angle_beta   90.00
_cell.angle_gamma   90.00
#
_symmetry.space_group_name_H-M   'P 1'
#
loop_
_entity.id
_entity.type
_entity.pdbx_description
1 polymer ?
#
loop_
_entity_poly.entity_id
_entity_poly.type
_entity_poly.pdbx_seq_one_letter_code
_entity_poly.pdbx_strand_id
1 'polypeptide(L)'
;MLENAKKKKLKSVYNLKNIDINHNYYELKKEELKYNFFMIYGIGTNIIKEDIANNNRTIFKSDQNKITKLYIDKNQKYICCCKESKLMSTICIYDFENKNKPIILSLHKFKTEDISISNDGKYILSSGGEDDKQLILTEIKNQYFIYKTSSDFPYSNVSFFHKTNNFIIG
;
A
#
# COMPACT_ATOMS: atom_id res chain seq x y z
N MET A 1 0.77 -1.23 -44.92
CA MET A 1 -0.36 -2.15 -44.66
C MET A 1 -0.03 -3.34 -43.72
N LEU A 2 1.09 -3.36 -42.98
CA LEU A 2 1.47 -4.52 -42.13
C LEU A 2 1.40 -4.27 -40.61
N GLU A 3 1.13 -3.04 -40.17
CA GLU A 3 1.09 -2.68 -38.73
C GLU A 3 -0.25 -3.00 -38.03
N ASN A 4 -1.32 -3.21 -38.78
CA ASN A 4 -2.68 -3.36 -38.23
C ASN A 4 -3.02 -4.79 -37.79
N ALA A 5 -2.23 -5.81 -38.15
CA ALA A 5 -2.53 -7.20 -37.80
C ALA A 5 -2.03 -7.59 -36.39
N LYS A 6 -0.88 -7.04 -35.94
CA LYS A 6 -0.30 -7.38 -34.62
C LYS A 6 -1.01 -6.69 -33.44
N LYS A 7 -1.60 -5.51 -33.66
CA LYS A 7 -2.42 -4.78 -32.64
C LYS A 7 -3.74 -5.46 -32.29
N LYS A 8 -4.22 -6.41 -33.11
CA LYS A 8 -5.54 -7.05 -32.90
C LYS A 8 -5.51 -8.21 -31.90
N LYS A 9 -4.35 -8.86 -31.65
CA LYS A 9 -4.29 -10.14 -30.91
C LYS A 9 -4.11 -10.01 -29.39
N LEU A 10 -3.73 -8.85 -28.87
CA LEU A 10 -3.51 -8.62 -27.43
C LEU A 10 -4.75 -8.11 -26.66
N LYS A 11 -5.88 -7.91 -27.34
CA LYS A 11 -7.09 -7.26 -26.80
C LYS A 11 -8.05 -8.18 -26.00
N SER A 12 -7.74 -9.45 -25.77
CA SER A 12 -8.77 -10.42 -25.34
C SER A 12 -8.69 -10.93 -23.90
N VAL A 13 -7.83 -10.41 -23.02
CA VAL A 13 -7.87 -10.83 -21.61
C VAL A 13 -7.68 -9.62 -20.69
N TYR A 14 -8.74 -9.29 -19.95
CA TYR A 14 -8.94 -8.17 -19.02
C TYR A 14 -9.36 -6.84 -19.67
N ASN A 15 -10.63 -6.51 -19.46
CA ASN A 15 -11.36 -5.36 -19.95
C ASN A 15 -10.94 -4.06 -19.21
N LEU A 16 -9.69 -3.63 -19.38
CA LEU A 16 -9.14 -2.35 -18.87
C LEU A 16 -9.33 -1.21 -19.89
N LYS A 17 -10.47 -1.20 -20.60
CA LYS A 17 -10.79 -0.12 -21.54
C LYS A 17 -11.10 1.15 -20.77
N ASN A 18 -10.20 2.12 -20.92
CA ASN A 18 -10.34 3.55 -20.61
C ASN A 18 -9.81 4.01 -19.26
N ILE A 19 -8.49 3.93 -19.08
CA ILE A 19 -7.76 5.04 -18.48
C ILE A 19 -6.61 5.40 -19.43
N ASP A 20 -6.92 6.22 -20.44
CA ASP A 20 -5.88 6.94 -21.20
C ASP A 20 -5.54 8.20 -20.40
N ILE A 21 -4.46 8.14 -19.60
CA ILE A 21 -3.89 9.34 -19.00
C ILE A 21 -2.92 9.91 -20.05
N ASN A 22 -3.33 10.96 -20.76
CA ASN A 22 -2.43 11.72 -21.63
C ASN A 22 -1.32 12.34 -20.78
N HIS A 23 -0.17 11.66 -20.67
CA HIS A 23 1.02 12.16 -19.98
C HIS A 23 1.84 13.17 -20.80
N ASN A 24 1.21 13.91 -21.71
CA ASN A 24 1.91 14.93 -22.52
C ASN A 24 1.23 16.29 -22.38
N TYR A 25 1.57 17.02 -21.32
CA TYR A 25 1.56 18.49 -21.37
C TYR A 25 2.97 19.07 -21.37
N TYR A 26 3.95 18.35 -20.79
CA TYR A 26 5.37 18.68 -20.85
C TYR A 26 6.18 17.37 -20.87
N GLU A 27 6.97 17.16 -21.92
CA GLU A 27 7.93 16.05 -21.98
C GLU A 27 9.03 16.32 -20.94
N LEU A 28 8.83 15.88 -19.70
CA LEU A 28 9.82 16.01 -18.63
C LEU A 28 11.06 15.21 -19.04
N LYS A 29 12.13 15.91 -19.41
CA LYS A 29 13.41 15.26 -19.69
C LYS A 29 13.94 14.69 -18.39
N LYS A 30 14.19 13.38 -18.36
CA LYS A 30 14.70 12.66 -17.20
C LYS A 30 15.99 13.29 -16.62
N GLU A 31 16.81 13.91 -17.48
CA GLU A 31 18.04 14.62 -17.12
C GLU A 31 17.80 15.85 -16.23
N GLU A 32 16.61 16.42 -16.24
CA GLU A 32 16.22 17.60 -15.45
C GLU A 32 15.60 17.21 -14.08
N LEU A 33 15.30 15.92 -13.88
CA LEU A 33 14.70 15.42 -12.66
C LEU A 33 15.76 15.19 -11.58
N LYS A 34 15.70 16.00 -10.52
CA LYS A 34 16.53 15.84 -9.32
C LYS A 34 16.16 14.60 -8.48
N TYR A 35 14.95 14.08 -8.63
CA TYR A 35 14.41 13.00 -7.82
C TYR A 35 13.71 11.95 -8.67
N ASN A 36 13.64 10.72 -8.16
CA ASN A 36 12.76 9.70 -8.71
C ASN A 36 11.34 9.96 -8.20
N PHE A 37 10.40 10.12 -9.14
CA PHE A 37 8.98 10.32 -8.80
C PHE A 37 8.22 9.01 -8.99
N PHE A 38 7.70 8.47 -7.89
CA PHE A 38 6.80 7.33 -7.89
C PHE A 38 5.39 7.78 -7.51
N MET A 39 4.39 7.35 -8.28
CA MET A 39 2.99 7.41 -7.89
C MET A 39 2.55 6.03 -7.41
N ILE A 40 1.98 5.95 -6.21
CA ILE A 40 1.47 4.71 -5.64
C ILE A 40 -0.01 4.88 -5.32
N TYR A 41 -0.84 4.07 -5.97
CA TYR A 41 -2.30 4.20 -5.88
C TYR A 41 -3.01 2.85 -6.03
N GLY A 42 -4.25 2.78 -5.54
CA GLY A 42 -5.08 1.59 -5.63
C GLY A 42 -6.00 1.64 -6.84
N ILE A 43 -6.11 0.55 -7.59
CA ILE A 43 -7.14 0.34 -8.61
C ILE A 43 -7.86 -0.98 -8.32
N GLY A 44 -9.15 -0.88 -7.97
CA GLY A 44 -9.93 -2.03 -7.53
C GLY A 44 -9.32 -2.64 -6.27
N THR A 45 -8.79 -3.86 -6.41
CA THR A 45 -8.09 -4.55 -5.32
C THR A 45 -6.58 -4.58 -5.50
N ASN A 46 -6.02 -3.95 -6.54
CA ASN A 46 -4.58 -3.98 -6.80
C ASN A 46 -3.91 -2.66 -6.42
N ILE A 47 -2.63 -2.71 -6.09
CA ILE A 47 -1.79 -1.51 -5.94
C ILE A 47 -0.95 -1.35 -7.20
N ILE A 48 -0.85 -0.12 -7.69
CA ILE A 48 0.00 0.28 -8.80
C ILE A 48 1.12 1.16 -8.24
N LYS A 49 2.38 0.78 -8.50
CA LYS A 49 3.55 1.67 -8.38
C LYS A 49 3.95 2.10 -9.78
N GLU A 50 3.86 3.37 -10.07
CA GLU A 50 4.21 3.97 -11.36
C GLU A 50 5.45 4.84 -11.21
N ASP A 51 6.49 4.50 -11.97
CA ASP A 51 7.69 5.30 -12.16
C ASP A 51 7.41 6.30 -13.28
N ILE A 52 7.22 7.57 -12.89
CA ILE A 52 6.81 8.63 -13.82
C ILE A 52 7.91 8.89 -14.85
N ALA A 53 9.18 8.88 -14.41
CA ALA A 53 10.32 9.22 -15.25
C ALA A 53 10.61 8.15 -16.29
N ASN A 54 10.42 6.88 -15.93
CA ASN A 54 10.71 5.75 -16.80
C ASN A 54 9.46 5.16 -17.49
N ASN A 55 8.28 5.74 -17.23
CA ASN A 55 6.99 5.23 -17.71
C ASN A 55 6.83 3.72 -17.49
N ASN A 56 7.20 3.26 -16.29
CA ASN A 56 7.18 1.86 -15.91
C ASN A 56 6.19 1.63 -14.76
N ARG A 57 5.53 0.48 -14.74
CA ARG A 57 4.52 0.14 -13.74
C ARG A 57 4.78 -1.22 -13.12
N THR A 58 4.74 -1.28 -11.80
CA THR A 58 4.71 -2.52 -11.03
C THR A 58 3.32 -2.70 -10.44
N ILE A 59 2.72 -3.87 -10.66
CA ILE A 59 1.39 -4.21 -10.15
C ILE A 59 1.56 -5.18 -8.99
N PHE A 60 1.12 -4.76 -7.81
CA PHE A 60 1.03 -5.60 -6.63
C PHE A 60 -0.36 -6.23 -6.65
N LYS A 61 -0.43 -7.45 -7.20
CA LYS A 61 -1.66 -8.21 -7.23
C LYS A 61 -2.04 -8.60 -5.81
N SER A 62 -3.30 -8.39 -5.50
CA SER A 62 -3.87 -8.64 -4.20
C SER A 62 -5.22 -9.34 -4.37
N ASP A 63 -5.67 -10.01 -3.31
CA ASP A 63 -6.91 -10.79 -3.27
C ASP A 63 -8.17 -9.92 -3.50
N GLN A 64 -9.36 -10.51 -3.36
CA GLN A 64 -10.63 -9.90 -3.80
C GLN A 64 -11.15 -8.75 -2.91
N ASN A 65 -10.51 -8.45 -1.79
CA ASN A 65 -11.01 -7.45 -0.85
C ASN A 65 -10.59 -6.03 -1.23
N LYS A 66 -11.50 -5.07 -1.03
CA LYS A 66 -11.29 -3.65 -1.32
C LYS A 66 -10.17 -3.08 -0.45
N ILE A 67 -9.28 -2.31 -1.07
CA ILE A 67 -8.25 -1.54 -0.35
C ILE A 67 -8.92 -0.33 0.32
N THR A 68 -8.73 -0.18 1.63
CA THR A 68 -9.24 0.95 2.41
C THR A 68 -8.17 1.98 2.76
N LYS A 69 -6.91 1.54 2.87
CA LYS A 69 -5.76 2.40 3.19
C LYS A 69 -4.54 1.97 2.40
N LEU A 70 -3.74 2.93 1.96
CA LEU A 70 -2.39 2.74 1.41
C LEU A 70 -1.38 3.46 2.30
N TYR A 71 -0.20 2.87 2.45
CA TYR A 71 0.88 3.43 3.23
C TYR A 71 2.23 3.01 2.64
N ILE A 72 3.23 3.88 2.74
CA ILE A 72 4.61 3.61 2.34
C ILE A 72 5.48 3.98 3.53
N ASP A 73 6.43 3.12 3.88
CA ASP A 73 7.36 3.45 4.94
C ASP A 73 8.35 4.55 4.49
N LYS A 74 8.94 5.23 5.47
CA LYS A 74 9.84 6.35 5.19
C LYS A 74 11.04 5.98 4.31
N ASN A 75 11.53 4.75 4.39
CA ASN A 75 12.72 4.31 3.66
C ASN A 75 12.39 3.62 2.33
N GLN A 76 11.12 3.63 1.89
CA GLN A 76 10.68 2.94 0.67
C GLN A 76 11.11 1.47 0.64
N LYS A 77 11.09 0.82 1.80
CA LYS A 77 11.31 -0.62 1.95
C LYS A 77 10.02 -1.39 1.71
N TYR A 78 8.90 -0.83 2.14
CA TYR A 78 7.59 -1.46 2.13
C TYR A 78 6.51 -0.56 1.53
N ILE A 79 5.64 -1.20 0.75
CA ILE A 79 4.32 -0.67 0.38
C ILE A 79 3.29 -1.51 1.12
N CYS A 80 2.39 -0.84 1.83
CA CYS A 80 1.37 -1.50 2.63
C CYS A 80 -0.03 -1.12 2.14
N CYS A 81 -0.97 -2.05 2.30
CA CYS A 81 -2.38 -1.75 2.16
C CYS A 81 -3.19 -2.44 3.24
N CYS A 82 -4.27 -1.77 3.66
CA CYS A 82 -5.29 -2.37 4.50
C CYS A 82 -6.48 -2.77 3.64
N LYS A 83 -7.09 -3.91 3.95
CA LYS A 83 -8.28 -4.42 3.28
C LYS A 83 -9.35 -4.76 4.29
N GLU A 84 -10.56 -4.31 4.00
CA GLU A 84 -11.74 -4.62 4.79
C GLU A 84 -12.20 -6.05 4.52
N SER A 85 -12.77 -6.68 5.54
CA SER A 85 -13.34 -8.02 5.46
C SER A 85 -14.54 -8.12 6.39
N LYS A 86 -15.39 -9.12 6.20
CA LYS A 86 -16.56 -9.34 7.06
C LYS A 86 -16.22 -9.80 8.48
N LEU A 87 -14.98 -10.23 8.73
CA LEU A 87 -14.56 -10.78 10.02
C LEU A 87 -13.28 -10.12 10.51
N MET A 88 -12.17 -10.35 9.80
CA MET A 88 -10.86 -9.78 10.12
C MET A 88 -10.30 -9.03 8.93
N SER A 89 -10.04 -7.74 9.15
CA SER A 89 -9.30 -6.94 8.19
C SER A 89 -7.88 -7.46 8.03
N THR A 90 -7.32 -7.21 6.85
CA THR A 90 -5.99 -7.69 6.49
C THR A 90 -5.08 -6.51 6.19
N ILE A 91 -3.88 -6.53 6.76
CA ILE A 91 -2.79 -5.63 6.43
C ILE A 91 -1.80 -6.42 5.57
N CYS A 92 -1.65 -6.05 4.31
CA CYS A 92 -0.66 -6.63 3.41
C CYS A 92 0.56 -5.72 3.33
N ILE A 93 1.75 -6.28 3.54
CA ILE A 93 3.04 -5.58 3.50
C ILE A 93 3.86 -6.19 2.38
N TYR A 94 4.11 -5.40 1.33
CA TYR A 94 4.90 -5.78 0.17
C TYR A 94 6.28 -5.16 0.26
N ASP A 95 7.31 -5.90 -0.17
CA ASP A 95 8.60 -5.29 -0.52
C ASP A 95 8.40 -4.25 -1.64
N PHE A 96 9.05 -3.09 -1.53
CA PHE A 96 8.85 -1.99 -2.47
C PHE A 96 9.18 -2.35 -3.93
N GLU A 97 10.11 -3.28 -4.14
CA GLU A 97 10.46 -3.79 -5.48
C GLU A 97 9.64 -5.01 -5.90
N ASN A 98 8.66 -5.42 -5.09
CA ASN A 98 7.77 -6.56 -5.33
C ASN A 98 8.53 -7.87 -5.60
N LYS A 99 9.71 -8.06 -5.00
CA LYS A 99 10.55 -9.23 -5.23
C LYS A 99 10.22 -10.41 -4.33
N ASN A 100 9.57 -10.14 -3.20
CA ASN A 100 9.26 -11.11 -2.16
C ASN A 100 7.75 -11.32 -2.04
N LYS A 101 7.35 -12.47 -1.50
CA LYS A 101 5.95 -12.69 -1.11
C LYS A 101 5.53 -11.66 -0.04
N PRO A 102 4.30 -11.15 -0.09
CA PRO A 102 3.83 -10.22 0.93
C PRO A 102 3.72 -10.88 2.29
N ILE A 103 3.97 -10.09 3.34
CA ILE A 103 3.60 -10.43 4.71
C ILE A 103 2.13 -10.04 4.89
N ILE A 104 1.36 -10.91 5.53
CA ILE A 104 -0.08 -10.72 5.73
C ILE A 104 -0.37 -10.77 7.22
N LEU A 105 -0.93 -9.70 7.76
CA LEU A 105 -1.32 -9.61 9.17
C LEU A 105 -2.85 -9.45 9.26
N SER A 106 -3.48 -10.24 10.12
CA SER A 106 -4.92 -10.15 10.42
C SER A 106 -5.09 -9.72 11.87
N LEU A 107 -5.11 -8.41 12.11
CA LEU A 107 -4.99 -7.85 13.47
C LEU A 107 -6.31 -7.29 14.02
N HIS A 108 -7.10 -6.63 13.17
CA HIS A 108 -8.31 -5.91 13.58
C HIS A 108 -9.57 -6.55 13.00
N LYS A 109 -10.65 -6.56 13.79
CA LYS A 109 -11.96 -6.97 13.29
C LYS A 109 -12.47 -5.98 12.25
N PHE A 110 -13.12 -6.49 11.21
CA PHE A 110 -13.78 -5.75 10.12
C PHE A 110 -12.87 -4.81 9.30
N LYS A 111 -12.34 -3.75 9.91
CA LYS A 111 -11.54 -2.69 9.30
C LYS A 111 -10.33 -2.31 10.16
N THR A 112 -9.17 -2.16 9.51
CA THR A 112 -8.04 -1.41 10.04
C THR A 112 -8.23 0.06 9.66
N GLU A 113 -8.23 0.96 10.65
CA GLU A 113 -8.46 2.39 10.47
C GLU A 113 -7.22 3.10 9.94
N ASP A 114 -6.08 2.88 10.62
CA ASP A 114 -4.81 3.48 10.23
C ASP A 114 -3.61 2.60 10.61
N ILE A 115 -2.49 2.80 9.89
CA ILE A 115 -1.24 2.08 10.13
C ILE A 115 -0.02 3.01 10.02
N SER A 116 1.04 2.65 10.73
CA SER A 116 2.36 3.29 10.60
C SER A 116 3.47 2.27 10.81
N ILE A 117 4.58 2.40 10.08
CA ILE A 117 5.76 1.55 10.23
C ILE A 117 6.88 2.34 10.90
N SER A 118 7.60 1.68 11.80
CA SER A 118 8.75 2.27 12.49
C SER A 118 9.85 2.68 11.53
N ASN A 119 10.66 3.68 11.93
CA ASN A 119 11.73 4.20 11.07
C ASN A 119 12.77 3.14 10.66
N ASP A 120 12.94 2.07 11.43
CA ASP A 120 13.82 0.94 11.10
C ASP A 120 13.13 -0.18 10.29
N GLY A 121 11.83 -0.04 10.02
CA GLY A 121 11.02 -1.00 9.28
C GLY A 121 10.85 -2.35 9.99
N LYS A 122 10.97 -2.40 11.32
CA LYS A 122 10.81 -3.64 12.10
C LYS A 122 9.45 -3.79 12.76
N TYR A 123 8.77 -2.67 13.03
CA TYR A 123 7.53 -2.65 13.78
C TYR A 123 6.42 -1.97 13.00
N ILE A 124 5.20 -2.42 13.21
CA ILE A 124 3.98 -1.79 12.70
C ILE A 124 3.06 -1.46 13.88
N LEU A 125 2.53 -0.25 13.86
CA LEU A 125 1.48 0.22 14.74
C LEU A 125 0.21 0.31 13.92
N SER A 126 -0.87 -0.31 14.39
CA SER A 126 -2.15 -0.33 13.69
C SER A 126 -3.31 -0.05 14.63
N SER A 127 -4.34 0.60 14.10
CA SER A 127 -5.57 0.92 14.80
C SER A 127 -6.76 0.24 14.14
N GLY A 128 -7.67 -0.27 14.96
CA GLY A 128 -8.94 -0.86 14.53
C GLY A 128 -10.05 0.19 14.47
N GLY A 129 -11.01 -0.02 13.57
CA GLY A 129 -12.19 0.84 13.44
C GLY A 129 -13.17 0.73 14.63
N GLU A 130 -14.36 1.31 14.46
CA GLU A 130 -15.40 1.42 15.50
C GLU A 130 -15.77 0.09 16.18
N ASP A 131 -15.78 -1.02 15.46
CA ASP A 131 -16.15 -2.33 16.04
C ASP A 131 -15.01 -3.02 16.80
N ASP A 132 -13.76 -2.59 16.60
CA ASP A 132 -12.58 -3.20 17.19
C ASP A 132 -11.97 -2.34 18.30
N LYS A 133 -11.81 -1.04 18.05
CA LYS A 133 -11.27 -0.01 18.97
C LYS A 133 -9.95 -0.40 19.65
N GLN A 134 -9.15 -1.23 18.98
CA GLN A 134 -7.84 -1.65 19.47
C GLN A 134 -6.72 -0.89 18.80
N LEU A 135 -5.65 -0.68 19.57
CA LEU A 135 -4.36 -0.27 19.08
C LEU A 135 -3.38 -1.43 19.30
N ILE A 136 -2.64 -1.81 18.25
CA ILE A 136 -1.76 -2.98 18.27
C ILE A 136 -0.38 -2.59 17.74
N LEU A 137 0.67 -2.93 18.49
CA LEU A 137 2.06 -2.86 18.06
C LEU A 137 2.58 -4.28 17.80
N THR A 138 3.09 -4.52 16.60
CA THR A 138 3.53 -5.84 16.12
C THR A 138 4.92 -5.77 15.52
N GLU A 139 5.75 -6.78 15.77
CA GLU A 139 7.01 -7.00 15.07
C GLU A 139 6.75 -7.68 13.72
N ILE A 140 7.19 -7.07 12.63
CA ILE A 140 6.77 -7.45 11.27
C ILE A 140 7.35 -8.80 10.85
N LYS A 141 8.61 -9.08 11.17
CA LYS A 141 9.35 -10.22 10.61
C LYS A 141 8.81 -11.57 11.12
N ASN A 142 8.63 -11.68 12.42
CA ASN A 142 8.14 -12.88 13.09
C ASN A 142 6.64 -12.78 13.41
N GLN A 143 6.00 -11.66 13.09
CA GLN A 143 4.57 -11.41 13.30
C GLN A 143 4.19 -11.51 14.78
N TYR A 144 5.09 -11.05 15.66
CA TYR A 144 4.93 -11.15 17.11
C TYR A 144 4.21 -9.93 17.68
N PHE A 145 3.16 -10.16 18.48
CA PHE A 145 2.44 -9.13 19.20
C PHE A 145 3.28 -8.58 20.36
N ILE A 146 3.56 -7.29 20.35
CA ILE A 146 4.34 -6.62 21.40
C ILE A 146 3.43 -5.96 22.43
N TYR A 147 2.44 -5.21 21.93
CA TYR A 147 1.55 -4.42 22.79
C TYR A 147 0.16 -4.34 22.16
N LYS A 148 -0.85 -4.34 23.02
CA LYS A 148 -2.25 -4.18 22.63
C LYS A 148 -2.99 -3.43 23.73
N THR A 149 -3.81 -2.47 23.32
CA THR A 149 -4.78 -1.81 24.20
C THR A 149 -6.10 -1.60 23.49
N SER A 150 -7.16 -1.44 24.27
CA SER A 150 -8.50 -1.09 23.79
C SER A 150 -8.91 0.27 24.36
N SER A 151 -9.90 0.89 23.74
CA SER A 151 -10.52 2.15 24.18
C SER A 151 -12.03 2.11 23.93
N ASP A 152 -12.77 2.98 24.61
CA ASP A 152 -14.20 3.18 24.34
C ASP A 152 -14.45 3.90 23.00
N PHE A 153 -13.41 4.57 22.48
CA PHE A 153 -13.41 5.29 21.20
C PHE A 153 -12.34 4.74 20.25
N PRO A 154 -12.58 4.75 18.93
CA PRO A 154 -11.59 4.32 17.94
C PRO A 154 -10.40 5.27 17.90
N TYR A 155 -9.24 4.73 17.54
CA TYR A 155 -8.03 5.52 17.27
C TYR A 155 -8.03 5.90 15.80
N SER A 156 -8.01 7.20 15.51
CA SER A 156 -8.25 7.70 14.15
C SER A 156 -6.97 7.77 13.32
N ASN A 157 -5.86 8.11 13.96
CA ASN A 157 -4.57 8.29 13.31
C ASN A 157 -3.45 7.74 14.19
N VAL A 158 -2.51 7.04 13.55
CA VAL A 158 -1.31 6.51 14.23
C VAL A 158 -0.08 6.87 13.43
N SER A 159 0.99 7.29 14.10
CA SER A 159 2.22 7.67 13.40
C SER A 159 3.47 7.42 14.23
N PHE A 160 4.42 6.66 13.68
CA PHE A 160 5.79 6.65 14.17
C PHE A 160 6.51 7.96 13.87
N PHE A 161 7.41 8.35 14.77
CA PHE A 161 8.26 9.50 14.57
C PHE A 161 9.25 9.23 13.44
N HIS A 162 9.51 10.25 12.65
CA HIS A 162 10.40 10.11 11.51
C HIS A 162 11.85 9.76 11.88
N LYS A 163 12.30 9.96 13.12
CA LYS A 163 13.72 9.76 13.52
C LYS A 163 13.92 8.73 14.61
N THR A 164 12.86 8.25 15.25
CA THR A 164 12.91 7.36 16.41
C THR A 164 11.76 6.38 16.34
N ASN A 165 11.84 5.24 17.04
CA ASN A 165 10.73 4.28 17.13
C ASN A 165 9.66 4.68 18.18
N ASN A 166 9.60 5.95 18.57
CA ASN A 166 8.48 6.53 19.32
C ASN A 166 7.32 6.82 18.37
N PHE A 167 6.10 6.99 18.91
CA PHE A 167 4.90 7.21 18.10
C PHE A 167 3.90 8.14 18.79
N ILE A 168 3.05 8.80 17.99
CA ILE A 168 1.88 9.57 18.42
C ILE A 168 0.62 8.82 17.96
N ILE A 169 -0.42 8.93 18.77
CA ILE A 169 -1.77 8.43 18.50
C ILE A 169 -2.71 9.64 18.65
N GLY A 170 -3.62 9.82 17.69
CA GLY A 170 -4.54 10.95 17.65
C GLY A 170 -5.96 10.57 17.22
#